data_AF-A0A948TBR3-F1
#
_entry.id   AF-A0A948TBR3-F1
#
_cell.length_a   1.000
_cell.length_b   1.000
_cell.length_c   1.000
_cell.angle_alpha   90.00
_cell.angle_beta   90.00
_cell.angle_gamma   90.00
#
_symmetry.space_group_name_H-M   'P 1'
#
loop_
_entity.id
_entity.type
_entity.pdbx_description
1 polymer ?
#
loop_
_entity_poly.entity_id
_entity_poly.type
_entity_poly.pdbx_seq_one_letter_code
_entity_poly.pdbx_strand_id
1 'polypeptide(L)'
;MKERLYLYSTNTYLAHKLSQMFYNDTHYVWCTPIFNSKNLGTYDIGKDTPPSSTPLNIYNTLKEDVEHKDKHSEKIKQNRAGLMKGATIYLENGLITDEEFRYIKTIIEQAEITDFRPLLYIISYDKVKDKITRVAPELKAHPLSEEYIIPDLHSDEFDILEF
;
A
#
# COMPACT_ATOMS: atom_id res chain seq x y z
N MET A 1 -2.05 -8.22 24.91
CA MET A 1 -2.03 -8.25 23.43
C MET A 1 -0.75 -8.95 23.01
N LYS A 2 -0.73 -9.72 21.91
CA LYS A 2 0.54 -10.16 21.32
C LYS A 2 1.36 -8.92 20.95
N GLU A 3 2.60 -8.88 21.40
CA GLU A 3 3.55 -7.85 21.01
C GLU A 3 3.81 -7.92 19.51
N ARG A 4 3.82 -6.76 18.85
CA ARG A 4 4.02 -6.67 17.41
C ARG A 4 5.32 -5.96 17.16
N LEU A 5 6.14 -6.60 16.34
CA LEU A 5 7.39 -6.02 15.91
C LEU A 5 7.20 -5.25 14.60
N TYR A 6 6.37 -5.79 13.69
CA TYR A 6 6.23 -5.27 12.33
C TYR A 6 4.80 -5.21 11.83
N LEU A 7 4.56 -4.26 10.93
CA LEU A 7 3.41 -4.22 10.01
C LEU A 7 3.93 -4.35 8.58
N TYR A 8 3.09 -4.89 7.71
CA TYR A 8 3.42 -5.18 6.32
C TYR A 8 2.42 -4.48 5.39
N SER A 9 2.94 -3.91 4.31
CA SER A 9 2.14 -3.38 3.21
C SER A 9 2.84 -3.64 1.90
N THR A 10 2.09 -3.99 0.86
CA THR A 10 2.62 -4.03 -0.50
C THR A 10 2.18 -2.79 -1.23
N ASN A 11 3.16 -2.02 -1.70
CA ASN A 11 2.98 -0.81 -2.48
C ASN A 11 3.59 -0.99 -3.89
N THR A 12 3.37 -0.03 -4.79
CA THR A 12 4.03 -0.02 -6.10
C THR A 12 5.19 0.96 -6.12
N TYR A 13 6.19 0.69 -6.96
CA TYR A 13 7.30 1.62 -7.16
C TYR A 13 6.83 3.04 -7.53
N LEU A 14 5.81 3.14 -8.39
CA LEU A 14 5.22 4.43 -8.74
C LEU A 14 4.65 5.17 -7.53
N ALA A 15 3.90 4.48 -6.66
CA ALA A 15 3.36 5.07 -5.43
C ALA A 15 4.46 5.63 -4.53
N HIS A 16 5.53 4.85 -4.35
CA HIS A 16 6.69 5.23 -3.57
C HIS A 16 7.36 6.49 -4.15
N LYS A 17 7.58 6.52 -5.47
CA LYS A 17 8.23 7.67 -6.13
C LYS A 17 7.40 8.94 -6.10
N LEU A 18 6.09 8.85 -6.29
CA LEU A 18 5.20 10.01 -6.18
C LEU A 18 5.26 10.61 -4.77
N SER A 19 5.31 9.76 -3.74
CA SER A 19 5.43 10.20 -2.35
C SER A 19 6.74 10.94 -2.08
N GLN A 20 7.87 10.41 -2.57
CA GLN A 20 9.17 11.07 -2.48
C GLN A 20 9.22 12.41 -3.20
N MET A 21 8.61 12.49 -4.38
CA MET A 21 8.72 13.65 -5.26
C MET A 21 7.76 14.79 -4.88
N PHE A 22 6.53 14.47 -4.45
CA PHE A 22 5.45 15.45 -4.32
C PHE A 22 4.84 15.52 -2.93
N TYR A 23 5.01 14.50 -2.09
CA TYR A 23 4.34 14.42 -0.78
C TYR A 23 5.33 14.51 0.38
N ASN A 24 6.47 15.20 0.19
CA ASN A 24 7.51 15.35 1.22
C ASN A 24 7.91 14.01 1.85
N ASP A 25 8.05 12.99 1.00
CA ASP A 25 8.37 11.61 1.40
C ASP A 25 7.41 11.00 2.45
N THR A 26 6.16 11.47 2.43
CA THR A 26 5.08 11.01 3.30
C THR A 26 4.18 10.06 2.52
N HIS A 27 3.95 8.88 3.10
CA HIS A 27 3.24 7.76 2.49
C HIS A 27 1.95 7.50 3.25
N TYR A 28 0.82 7.51 2.54
CA TYR A 28 -0.45 7.00 3.07
C TYR A 28 -0.49 5.47 2.88
N VAL A 29 -0.42 4.70 3.96
CA VAL A 29 -0.22 3.26 3.89
C VAL A 29 -1.32 2.49 4.60
N TRP A 30 -1.92 1.55 3.87
CA TRP A 30 -2.78 0.50 4.43
C TRP A 30 -1.93 -0.73 4.75
N CYS A 31 -1.89 -1.16 6.00
CA CYS A 31 -1.00 -2.23 6.45
C CYS A 31 -1.68 -3.20 7.40
N THR A 32 -1.03 -4.34 7.63
CA THR A 32 -1.50 -5.41 8.51
C THR A 32 -0.31 -6.06 9.23
N PRO A 33 -0.47 -6.58 10.47
CA PRO A 33 0.53 -7.42 11.10
C PRO A 33 0.71 -8.79 10.41
N ILE A 34 -0.18 -9.16 9.48
CA ILE A 34 -0.19 -10.48 8.86
C ILE A 34 0.46 -10.40 7.48
N PHE A 35 1.70 -10.89 7.37
CA PHE A 35 2.39 -10.96 6.08
C PHE A 35 1.70 -11.91 5.08
N ASN A 36 1.26 -13.08 5.56
CA ASN A 36 0.57 -14.10 4.78
C ASN A 36 -0.38 -14.92 5.68
N SER A 37 -1.68 -14.87 5.41
CA SER A 37 -2.70 -15.57 6.21
C SER A 37 -2.60 -17.10 6.12
N LYS A 38 -2.00 -17.65 5.05
CA LYS A 38 -1.83 -19.10 4.89
C LYS A 38 -0.96 -19.72 5.99
N ASN A 39 0.01 -18.97 6.50
CA ASN A 39 0.96 -19.42 7.52
C ASN A 39 0.39 -19.36 8.95
N LEU A 40 -0.80 -18.80 9.12
CA LEU A 40 -1.44 -18.71 10.43
C LEU A 40 -2.08 -20.05 10.84
N GLY A 41 -2.15 -20.28 12.15
CA GLY A 41 -2.89 -21.41 12.71
C GLY A 41 -4.38 -21.34 12.38
N THR A 42 -5.05 -22.49 12.36
CA THR A 42 -6.46 -22.62 11.95
C THR A 42 -7.43 -21.73 12.72
N TYR A 43 -7.13 -21.41 13.98
CA TYR A 43 -7.98 -20.60 14.86
C TYR A 43 -7.52 -19.13 14.98
N ASP A 44 -6.53 -18.71 14.19
CA ASP A 44 -6.10 -17.32 14.19
C ASP A 44 -7.16 -16.45 13.49
N ILE A 45 -7.51 -15.31 14.08
CA ILE A 45 -8.47 -14.35 13.53
C ILE A 45 -8.08 -13.86 12.12
N GLY A 46 -6.79 -13.85 11.82
CA GLY A 46 -6.26 -13.50 10.51
C GLY A 46 -6.43 -14.57 9.44
N LYS A 47 -6.80 -15.80 9.81
CA LYS A 47 -6.82 -16.98 8.92
C LYS A 47 -7.79 -16.81 7.75
N ASP A 48 -8.94 -16.20 8.01
CA ASP A 48 -10.01 -15.99 7.04
C ASP A 48 -9.81 -14.74 6.17
N THR A 49 -8.69 -14.01 6.36
CA THR A 49 -8.34 -12.89 5.48
C THR A 49 -8.18 -13.41 4.05
N PRO A 50 -8.95 -12.89 3.07
CA PRO A 50 -8.88 -13.33 1.69
C PRO A 50 -7.44 -13.27 1.18
N PRO A 51 -6.94 -14.31 0.48
CA PRO A 51 -5.57 -14.32 -0.03
C PRO A 51 -5.24 -13.08 -0.86
N SER A 52 -6.19 -12.58 -1.67
CA SER A 52 -6.06 -11.37 -2.50
C SER A 52 -5.76 -10.08 -1.74
N SER A 53 -5.88 -10.10 -0.41
CA SER A 53 -5.73 -8.95 0.48
C SER A 53 -4.53 -9.09 1.43
N THR A 54 -3.75 -10.16 1.32
CA THR A 54 -2.51 -10.31 2.10
C THR A 54 -1.33 -9.63 1.37
N PRO A 55 -0.39 -9.01 2.09
CA PRO A 55 0.79 -8.39 1.49
C PRO A 55 1.54 -9.30 0.52
N LEU A 56 1.83 -10.55 0.92
CA LEU A 56 2.56 -11.50 0.06
C LEU A 56 1.82 -11.79 -1.26
N ASN A 57 0.52 -12.04 -1.21
CA ASN A 57 -0.24 -12.32 -2.42
C ASN A 57 -0.38 -11.08 -3.32
N ILE A 58 -0.61 -9.89 -2.74
CA ILE A 58 -0.63 -8.65 -3.50
C ILE A 58 0.72 -8.45 -4.22
N TYR A 59 1.81 -8.73 -3.52
CA TYR A 59 3.17 -8.66 -4.07
C TYR A 59 3.32 -9.62 -5.25
N ASN A 60 3.02 -10.90 -5.05
CA ASN A 60 3.17 -11.90 -6.12
C ASN A 60 2.29 -11.62 -7.33
N THR A 61 1.03 -11.21 -7.14
CA THR A 61 0.14 -10.86 -8.26
C THR A 61 0.70 -9.68 -9.06
N LEU A 62 1.10 -8.60 -8.40
CA LEU A 62 1.70 -7.45 -9.09
C LEU A 62 2.99 -7.84 -9.81
N LYS A 63 3.84 -8.68 -9.19
CA LYS A 63 5.07 -9.17 -9.80
C LYS A 63 4.77 -9.96 -11.07
N GLU A 64 3.88 -10.94 -11.01
CA GLU A 64 3.48 -11.77 -12.15
C GLU A 64 2.86 -10.92 -13.27
N ASP A 65 1.98 -9.98 -12.94
CA ASP A 65 1.36 -9.09 -13.92
C ASP A 65 2.40 -8.21 -14.63
N VAL A 66 3.41 -7.75 -13.90
CA VAL A 66 4.51 -6.93 -14.44
C VAL A 66 5.45 -7.76 -15.31
N GLU A 67 5.85 -8.95 -14.86
CA GLU A 67 6.74 -9.85 -15.59
C GLU A 67 6.11 -10.31 -16.92
N HIS A 68 4.82 -10.62 -16.92
CA HIS A 68 4.09 -10.99 -18.13
C HIS A 68 3.62 -9.80 -18.97
N LYS A 69 3.84 -8.57 -18.50
CA LYS A 69 3.39 -7.33 -19.15
C LYS A 69 1.87 -7.34 -19.43
N ASP A 70 1.09 -7.82 -18.46
CA ASP A 70 -0.36 -7.93 -18.60
C ASP A 70 -1.03 -6.55 -18.66
N LYS A 71 -1.38 -6.12 -19.88
CA LYS A 71 -2.07 -4.85 -20.15
C LYS A 71 -3.49 -4.80 -19.59
N HIS A 72 -4.05 -5.93 -19.18
CA HIS A 72 -5.41 -6.03 -18.66
C HIS A 72 -5.46 -6.30 -17.16
N SER A 73 -4.32 -6.31 -16.45
CA SER A 73 -4.26 -6.49 -15.00
C SER A 73 -5.23 -5.54 -14.26
N GLU A 74 -6.22 -6.14 -13.62
CA GLU A 74 -7.17 -5.41 -12.76
C GLU A 74 -6.46 -4.80 -11.54
N LYS A 75 -5.40 -5.45 -11.05
CA LYS A 75 -4.64 -4.95 -9.89
C LYS A 75 -3.89 -3.66 -10.22
N ILE A 76 -3.28 -3.58 -11.41
CA ILE A 76 -2.61 -2.37 -11.90
C ILE A 76 -3.64 -1.25 -12.14
N LYS A 77 -4.80 -1.56 -12.75
CA LYS A 77 -5.88 -0.58 -12.94
C LYS A 77 -6.38 -0.01 -11.61
N GLN A 78 -6.60 -0.87 -10.61
CA GLN A 78 -6.96 -0.46 -9.25
C GLN A 78 -5.88 0.42 -8.61
N ASN A 79 -4.60 0.07 -8.77
CA ASN A 79 -3.50 0.87 -8.24
C ASN A 79 -3.46 2.27 -8.88
N ARG A 80 -3.59 2.38 -10.21
CA ARG A 80 -3.70 3.68 -10.90
C ARG A 80 -4.86 4.52 -10.39
N ALA A 81 -6.04 3.92 -10.25
CA ALA A 81 -7.20 4.61 -9.71
C ALA A 81 -6.98 5.10 -8.27
N GLY A 82 -6.31 4.29 -7.45
CA GLY A 82 -5.90 4.65 -6.09
C GLY A 82 -4.94 5.84 -6.06
N LEU A 83 -3.92 5.84 -6.92
CA LEU A 83 -2.96 6.95 -7.03
C LEU A 83 -3.63 8.25 -7.47
N MET A 84 -4.53 8.18 -8.46
CA MET A 84 -5.28 9.35 -8.92
C MET A 84 -6.17 9.91 -7.81
N LYS A 85 -6.90 9.03 -7.10
CA LYS A 85 -7.72 9.43 -5.95
C LYS A 85 -6.89 10.08 -4.85
N GLY A 86 -5.71 9.52 -4.54
CA GLY A 86 -4.78 10.09 -3.58
C GLY A 86 -4.33 11.49 -3.96
N ALA A 87 -3.90 11.69 -5.22
CA ALA A 87 -3.50 13.00 -5.73
C ALA A 87 -4.64 14.02 -5.67
N THR A 88 -5.89 13.62 -5.97
CA THR A 88 -7.07 14.48 -5.84
C THR A 88 -7.29 14.92 -4.39
N ILE A 89 -7.20 13.99 -3.43
CA ILE A 89 -7.34 14.31 -2.00
C ILE A 89 -6.23 15.28 -1.54
N TYR A 90 -5.00 15.11 -2.02
CA TYR A 90 -3.91 16.02 -1.69
C TYR A 90 -4.14 17.43 -2.24
N LEU A 91 -4.66 17.54 -3.47
CA LEU A 91 -5.02 18.83 -4.07
C LEU A 91 -6.17 19.51 -3.30
N GLU A 92 -7.25 18.77 -3.00
CA GLU A 92 -8.42 19.28 -2.27
C GLU A 92 -8.06 19.80 -0.87
N ASN A 93 -7.06 19.19 -0.23
CA ASN A 93 -6.54 19.62 1.07
C ASN A 93 -5.46 20.71 0.98
N GLY A 94 -5.11 21.18 -0.23
CA GLY A 94 -4.08 22.20 -0.45
C GLY A 94 -2.66 21.74 -0.11
N LEU A 95 -2.41 20.42 -0.11
CA LEU A 95 -1.09 19.82 0.14
C LEU A 95 -0.19 19.82 -1.10
N ILE A 96 -0.79 19.92 -2.28
CA ILE A 96 -0.10 20.11 -3.57
C ILE A 96 -0.82 21.21 -4.37
N THR A 97 -0.11 21.80 -5.31
CA THR A 97 -0.61 22.80 -6.25
C THR A 97 -1.32 22.17 -7.46
N ASP A 98 -2.11 22.96 -8.18
CA ASP A 98 -2.71 22.55 -9.47
C ASP A 98 -1.66 22.16 -10.53
N GLU A 99 -0.46 22.73 -10.45
CA GLU A 99 0.65 22.38 -11.35
C GLU A 99 1.22 21.00 -11.02
N GLU A 100 1.51 20.74 -9.74
CA GLU A 100 1.95 19.43 -9.26
C GLU A 100 0.91 18.35 -9.53
N PHE A 101 -0.37 18.63 -9.30
CA PHE A 101 -1.45 17.69 -9.61
C PHE A 101 -1.49 17.33 -11.10
N ARG A 102 -1.40 18.32 -12.00
CA ARG A 102 -1.33 18.06 -13.45
C ARG A 102 -0.10 17.24 -13.82
N TYR A 103 1.02 17.45 -13.13
CA TYR A 103 2.23 16.68 -13.38
C TYR A 103 2.08 15.23 -12.89
N ILE A 104 1.61 15.02 -11.67
CA ILE A 104 1.31 13.69 -11.11
C ILE A 104 0.33 12.94 -12.00
N LYS A 105 -0.75 13.59 -12.45
CA LYS A 105 -1.72 13.01 -13.38
C LYS A 105 -1.05 12.52 -14.65
N THR A 106 -0.20 13.35 -15.25
CA THR A 106 0.56 13.00 -16.46
C THR A 106 1.45 11.78 -16.22
N ILE A 107 2.17 11.76 -15.10
CA ILE A 107 3.01 10.62 -14.69
C ILE A 107 2.17 9.33 -14.57
N ILE A 108 1.02 9.39 -13.88
CA ILE A 108 0.14 8.23 -13.71
C ILE A 108 -0.45 7.74 -15.03
N GLU A 109 -0.81 8.66 -15.95
CA GLU A 109 -1.38 8.31 -17.26
C GLU A 109 -0.32 7.70 -18.19
N GLN A 110 0.93 8.15 -18.12
CA GLN A 110 2.02 7.68 -18.97
C GLN A 110 2.82 6.51 -18.38
N ALA A 111 2.65 6.19 -17.10
CA ALA A 111 3.42 5.14 -16.44
C ALA A 111 3.31 3.80 -17.18
N GLU A 112 4.43 3.11 -17.33
CA GLU A 112 4.49 1.78 -17.93
C GLU A 112 4.06 0.73 -16.92
N ILE A 113 3.76 -0.49 -17.38
CA ILE A 113 3.42 -1.62 -16.48
C ILE A 113 4.55 -1.86 -15.47
N THR A 114 5.81 -1.74 -15.88
CA THR A 114 7.01 -1.91 -15.05
C THR A 114 7.12 -0.93 -13.88
N ASP A 115 6.45 0.23 -13.95
CA ASP A 115 6.38 1.18 -12.84
C ASP A 115 5.48 0.70 -11.70
N PHE A 116 4.64 -0.31 -11.96
CA PHE A 116 3.77 -0.94 -10.96
C PHE A 116 4.42 -2.15 -10.29
N ARG A 117 5.73 -2.36 -10.48
CA ARG A 117 6.45 -3.42 -9.76
C ARG A 117 6.24 -3.27 -8.24
N PRO A 118 6.01 -4.38 -7.52
CA PRO A 118 5.66 -4.34 -6.12
C PRO A 118 6.88 -4.05 -5.25
N LEU A 119 6.66 -3.32 -4.16
CA LEU A 119 7.58 -3.07 -3.08
C LEU A 119 6.93 -3.53 -1.78
N LEU A 120 7.61 -4.38 -1.01
CA LEU A 120 7.12 -4.75 0.32
C LEU A 120 7.69 -3.78 1.35
N TYR A 121 6.81 -3.04 2.03
CA TYR A 121 7.18 -2.22 3.17
C TYR A 121 7.14 -3.07 4.45
N ILE A 122 8.24 -3.07 5.19
CA ILE A 122 8.35 -3.63 6.54
C ILE A 122 8.42 -2.46 7.51
N ILE A 123 7.34 -2.24 8.25
CA ILE A 123 7.13 -1.05 9.06
C ILE A 123 7.35 -1.44 10.52
N SER A 124 8.25 -0.74 11.21
CA SER A 124 8.48 -0.99 12.64
C SER A 124 7.28 -0.51 13.45
N TYR A 125 6.61 -1.44 14.14
CA TYR A 125 5.39 -1.11 14.91
C TYR A 125 5.67 -0.06 16.00
N ASP A 126 6.82 -0.17 16.69
CA ASP A 126 7.18 0.76 17.76
C ASP A 126 7.37 2.20 17.29
N LYS A 127 7.83 2.40 16.05
CA LYS A 127 7.99 3.74 15.46
C LYS A 127 6.66 4.40 15.13
N VAL A 128 5.64 3.60 14.79
CA VAL A 128 4.38 4.11 14.19
C VAL A 128 3.14 3.89 15.06
N LYS A 129 3.28 3.29 16.25
CA LYS A 129 2.15 2.94 17.14
C LYS A 129 1.24 4.11 17.52
N ASP A 130 1.75 5.34 17.48
CA ASP A 130 1.00 6.56 17.77
C ASP A 130 0.36 7.20 16.52
N LYS A 131 0.70 6.70 15.33
CA LYS A 131 0.19 7.15 14.02
C LYS A 131 -0.88 6.22 13.43
N ILE A 132 -0.95 4.97 13.90
CA ILE A 132 -1.85 3.97 13.34
C ILE A 132 -3.32 4.25 13.70
N THR A 133 -4.19 4.15 12.70
CA THR A 133 -5.64 4.13 12.87
C THR A 133 -6.18 2.77 12.46
N ARG A 134 -7.04 2.17 13.31
CA ARG A 134 -7.72 0.92 12.94
C ARG A 134 -8.71 1.17 11.82
N VAL A 135 -8.69 0.31 10.81
CA VAL A 135 -9.67 0.37 9.72
C VAL A 135 -11.04 -0.07 10.24
N ALA A 136 -12.08 0.68 9.87
CA ALA A 136 -13.47 0.35 10.20
C ALA A 136 -13.90 -0.96 9.49
N PRO A 137 -14.69 -1.85 10.12
CA PRO A 137 -15.03 -3.17 9.56
C PRO A 137 -15.61 -3.14 8.13
N GLU A 138 -16.32 -2.07 7.78
CA GLU A 138 -16.99 -1.88 6.49
C GLU A 138 -16.02 -1.64 5.33
N LEU A 139 -14.78 -1.23 5.65
CA LEU A 139 -13.74 -0.92 4.68
C LEU A 139 -12.71 -2.06 4.52
N LYS A 140 -12.74 -3.05 5.41
CA LYS A 140 -11.77 -4.15 5.41
C LYS A 140 -12.07 -5.18 4.34
N ALA A 141 -11.04 -5.91 3.93
CA ALA A 141 -11.22 -7.11 3.10
C ALA A 141 -12.02 -8.21 3.82
N HIS A 142 -11.90 -8.27 5.15
CA HIS A 142 -12.70 -9.14 6.00
C HIS A 142 -13.01 -8.43 7.33
N PRO A 143 -14.24 -8.49 7.89
CA PRO A 143 -14.57 -7.73 9.09
C PRO A 143 -13.66 -8.02 10.30
N LEU A 144 -13.20 -9.27 10.40
CA LEU A 144 -12.31 -9.75 11.45
C LEU A 144 -10.83 -9.54 11.14
N SER A 145 -10.45 -9.20 9.90
CA SER A 145 -9.03 -8.97 9.60
C SER A 145 -8.51 -7.79 10.40
N GLU A 146 -7.21 -7.82 10.62
CA GLU A 146 -6.54 -6.78 11.35
C GLU A 146 -5.77 -5.88 10.42
N GLU A 147 -6.32 -4.68 10.23
CA GLU A 147 -5.90 -3.74 9.21
C GLU A 147 -5.81 -2.34 9.83
N TYR A 148 -4.76 -1.63 9.44
CA TYR A 148 -4.40 -0.31 9.94
C TYR A 148 -4.14 0.64 8.77
N ILE A 149 -4.43 1.91 8.98
CA ILE A 149 -3.99 3.01 8.12
C ILE A 149 -2.93 3.81 8.89
N ILE A 150 -1.84 4.12 8.22
CA ILE A 150 -0.85 5.11 8.66
C ILE A 150 -0.93 6.25 7.65
N PRO A 151 -1.51 7.41 8.01
CA PRO A 151 -1.73 8.49 7.05
C PRO A 151 -0.44 9.23 6.67
N ASP A 152 0.56 9.20 7.55
CA ASP A 152 1.77 10.01 7.50
C ASP A 152 3.04 9.19 7.78
N LEU A 153 3.20 8.05 7.10
CA LEU A 153 4.38 7.19 7.22
C LEU A 153 5.55 7.80 6.44
N HIS A 154 6.67 8.08 7.09
CA HIS A 154 7.88 8.60 6.45
C HIS A 154 8.88 7.46 6.11
N SER A 155 9.77 7.68 5.14
CA SER A 155 10.67 6.63 4.62
C SER A 155 11.69 6.08 5.62
N ASP A 156 11.95 6.76 6.72
CA ASP A 156 12.82 6.29 7.82
C ASP A 156 12.09 5.39 8.82
N GLU A 157 10.78 5.20 8.64
CA GLU A 157 9.91 4.37 9.49
C GLU A 157 9.69 2.95 8.93
N PHE A 158 10.14 2.68 7.71
CA PHE A 158 10.02 1.37 7.07
C PHE A 158 11.21 1.00 6.20
N ASP A 159 11.44 -0.31 6.06
CA ASP A 159 12.37 -0.86 5.08
C ASP A 159 11.60 -1.34 3.83
N ILE A 160 12.26 -1.32 2.68
CA ILE A 160 11.72 -1.86 1.43
C ILE A 160 12.44 -3.17 1.11
N LEU A 161 11.66 -4.22 0.84
CA LEU A 161 12.14 -5.46 0.23
C LEU A 161 11.58 -5.65 -1.18
N GLU A 162 12.46 -6.15 -2.06
CA GLU A 162 12.18 -6.57 -3.43
C GLU A 162 12.72 -8.01 -3.60
N PHE A 163 11.85 -8.95 -3.96
CA PHE A 163 12.18 -10.36 -4.19
C PHE A 163 11.32 -11.02 -5.27
#